data_AF-A0A9E5NH94-F1
#
_entry.id   AF-A0A9E5NH94-F1
#
_cell.length_a   1.000
_cell.length_b   1.000
_cell.length_c   1.000
_cell.angle_alpha   90.00
_cell.angle_beta   90.00
_cell.angle_gamma   90.00
#
_symmetry.space_group_name_H-M   'P 1'
#
loop_
_entity.id
_entity.type
_entity.pdbx_description
1 polymer ?
#
loop_
_entity_poly.entity_id
_entity_poly.type
_entity_poly.pdbx_seq_one_letter_code
_entity_poly.pdbx_strand_id
1 'polypeptide(L)'
;VAYLIGSDDAFEDCLEKNSAMFSEMGVKQIVTTCAGCYKTFAELYPKHSDPSTQLRASFDVPVLHAVQFTEQLISEGKVQFTGEFAKKVIYHDPCDIGRHLGIYEPPRNVLKSIPGLELIEFPQNRL
;
A
#
# COMPACT_ATOMS: atom_id res chain seq x y z
N VAL A 1 4.67 3.02 12.97
CA VAL A 1 5.93 3.59 13.53
C VAL A 1 6.27 2.98 14.88
N ALA A 2 5.34 2.95 15.85
CA ALA A 2 5.54 2.37 17.19
C ALA A 2 6.25 1.00 17.18
N TYR A 3 5.76 0.04 16.38
CA TYR A 3 6.38 -1.28 16.24
C TYR A 3 7.84 -1.24 15.76
N LEU A 4 8.15 -0.40 14.76
CA LEU A 4 9.49 -0.34 14.16
C LEU A 4 10.53 0.25 15.11
N ILE A 5 10.09 1.01 16.11
CA ILE A 5 10.97 1.60 17.14
C ILE A 5 10.95 0.78 18.44
N GLY A 6 10.32 -0.40 18.45
CA GLY A 6 10.23 -1.28 19.63
C GLY A 6 9.29 -0.80 20.74
N SER A 7 8.36 0.10 20.41
CA SER A 7 7.34 0.57 21.36
C SER A 7 6.10 -0.32 21.23
N ASP A 8 6.20 -1.52 21.81
CA ASP A 8 5.19 -2.57 21.66
C ASP A 8 3.86 -2.17 22.29
N ASP A 9 3.85 -1.68 23.53
CA ASP A 9 2.63 -1.19 24.21
C ASP A 9 1.86 -0.16 23.36
N ALA A 10 2.57 0.80 22.76
CA ALA A 10 1.95 1.83 21.92
C ALA A 10 1.43 1.26 20.59
N PHE A 11 2.08 0.23 20.05
CA PHE A 11 1.62 -0.45 18.85
C PHE A 11 0.35 -1.26 19.12
N GLU A 12 0.32 -2.00 20.22
CA GLU A 12 -0.81 -2.78 20.69
C GLU A 12 -2.03 -1.89 20.94
N ASP A 13 -1.84 -0.79 21.68
CA ASP A 13 -2.85 0.23 21.89
C ASP A 13 -3.44 0.78 20.58
N CYS A 14 -2.58 1.07 19.60
CA CYS A 14 -3.02 1.54 18.29
C CYS A 14 -3.77 0.44 17.52
N LEU A 15 -3.31 -0.80 17.57
CA LEU A 15 -3.97 -1.93 16.91
C LEU A 15 -5.40 -2.10 17.45
N GLU A 16 -5.59 -2.14 18.76
CA GLU A 16 -6.90 -2.31 19.37
C GLU A 16 -7.85 -1.16 19.03
N LYS A 17 -7.40 0.09 19.24
CA LYS A 17 -8.22 1.28 18.98
C LYS A 17 -8.60 1.39 17.50
N ASN A 18 -7.65 1.18 16.60
CA ASN A 18 -7.92 1.26 15.17
C ASN A 18 -8.83 0.13 14.69
N SER A 19 -8.63 -1.10 15.16
CA SER A 19 -9.47 -2.24 14.77
C SER A 19 -10.92 -2.05 15.22
N ALA A 20 -11.12 -1.61 16.47
CA ALA A 20 -12.44 -1.31 16.99
C ALA A 20 -13.13 -0.19 16.19
N MET A 21 -12.41 0.92 15.95
CA MET A 21 -12.93 2.06 15.19
C MET A 21 -13.31 1.66 13.76
N PHE A 22 -12.45 0.93 13.04
CA PHE A 22 -12.76 0.51 11.67
C PHE A 22 -13.93 -0.48 11.60
N SER A 23 -14.05 -1.37 12.60
CA SER A 23 -15.19 -2.28 12.72
C SER A 23 -16.49 -1.50 12.97
N GLU A 24 -16.48 -0.55 13.89
CA GLU A 24 -17.65 0.30 14.21
C GLU A 24 -18.10 1.11 12.99
N MET A 25 -17.14 1.65 12.23
CA MET A 25 -17.40 2.39 11.00
C MET A 25 -17.83 1.50 9.82
N GLY A 26 -17.75 0.17 9.95
CA GLY A 26 -18.03 -0.76 8.87
C GLY A 26 -17.11 -0.60 7.66
N VAL A 27 -15.83 -0.31 7.90
CA VAL A 27 -14.84 -0.09 6.83
C VAL A 27 -14.66 -1.37 6.03
N LYS A 28 -14.86 -1.27 4.70
CA LYS A 28 -14.74 -2.41 3.78
C LYS A 28 -13.39 -2.50 3.08
N GLN A 29 -12.66 -1.39 3.03
CA GLN A 29 -11.37 -1.29 2.36
C GLN A 29 -10.62 -0.06 2.85
N ILE A 30 -9.31 -0.16 3.01
CA ILE A 30 -8.41 0.94 3.32
C ILE A 30 -7.56 1.23 2.09
N VAL A 31 -7.46 2.50 1.71
CA VAL A 31 -6.50 2.98 0.70
C VAL A 31 -5.56 3.97 1.37
N THR A 32 -4.26 3.80 1.17
CA THR A 32 -3.24 4.69 1.75
C THR A 32 -2.13 5.03 0.78
N THR A 33 -1.61 6.25 0.87
CA THR A 33 -0.44 6.74 0.12
C THR A 33 0.87 6.55 0.88
N CYS A 34 0.80 6.16 2.16
CA CYS A 34 1.96 6.02 3.02
C CYS A 34 2.40 4.55 3.06
N ALA A 35 3.65 4.30 2.68
CA ALA A 35 4.22 2.95 2.69
C ALA A 35 4.23 2.32 4.09
N GLY A 36 4.56 3.11 5.12
CA GLY A 36 4.52 2.65 6.51
C GLY A 36 3.12 2.33 7.01
N CYS A 37 2.10 3.10 6.60
CA CYS A 37 0.70 2.78 6.90
C CYS A 37 0.28 1.50 6.18
N TYR A 38 0.64 1.34 4.90
CA TYR A 38 0.35 0.12 4.16
C TYR A 38 0.96 -1.10 4.85
N LYS A 39 2.26 -1.06 5.19
CA LYS A 39 2.92 -2.15 5.93
C LYS A 39 2.22 -2.44 7.27
N THR A 40 1.83 -1.38 7.97
CA THR A 40 1.15 -1.53 9.27
C THR A 40 -0.18 -2.26 9.12
N PHE A 41 -1.06 -1.80 8.23
CA PHE A 41 -2.40 -2.37 8.08
C PHE A 41 -2.41 -3.69 7.30
N ALA A 42 -1.55 -3.86 6.30
CA ALA A 42 -1.56 -5.02 5.41
C ALA A 42 -0.74 -6.21 5.94
N GLU A 43 0.28 -5.98 6.77
CA GLU A 43 1.18 -7.03 7.26
C GLU A 43 1.22 -7.09 8.80
N LEU A 44 1.54 -5.98 9.46
CA LEU A 44 1.79 -6.00 10.90
C LEU A 44 0.53 -6.23 11.72
N TYR A 45 -0.57 -5.55 11.42
CA TYR A 45 -1.83 -5.70 12.15
C TYR A 45 -2.39 -7.13 12.02
N PRO A 46 -2.51 -7.72 10.82
CA PRO A 46 -2.90 -9.13 10.67
C PRO A 46 -1.98 -10.08 11.45
N LYS A 47 -0.66 -9.88 11.39
CA LYS A 47 0.32 -10.75 12.07
C LYS A 47 0.22 -10.71 13.59
N HIS A 48 -0.16 -9.58 14.17
CA HIS A 48 -0.23 -9.40 15.62
C HIS A 48 -1.66 -9.52 16.18
N SER A 49 -2.67 -9.65 15.31
CA SER A 49 -4.07 -9.93 15.66
C SER A 49 -4.43 -11.42 15.65
N ASP A 50 -3.44 -12.30 15.45
CA ASP A 50 -3.64 -13.75 15.46
C ASP A 50 -4.10 -14.22 16.86
N PRO A 51 -5.09 -15.12 16.96
CA PRO A 51 -5.62 -15.61 18.26
C PRO A 51 -4.60 -16.28 19.19
N SER A 52 -3.42 -16.65 18.67
CA SER A 52 -2.29 -17.16 19.46
C SER A 52 -1.46 -16.06 20.13
N THR A 53 -1.65 -14.79 19.77
CA THR A 53 -1.07 -13.64 20.47
C THR A 53 -1.97 -13.25 21.65
N GLN A 54 -1.43 -12.50 22.62
CA GLN A 54 -2.19 -12.05 23.79
C GLN A 54 -3.21 -10.94 23.45
N LEU A 55 -3.26 -10.50 22.19
CA LEU A 55 -4.08 -9.38 21.73
C LEU A 55 -5.48 -9.87 21.34
N ARG A 56 -6.51 -9.14 21.78
CA ARG A 56 -7.92 -9.50 21.57
C ARG A 56 -8.57 -8.85 20.36
N ALA A 57 -7.82 -8.08 19.58
CA ALA A 57 -8.34 -7.37 18.41
C ALA A 57 -8.06 -8.16 17.13
N SER A 58 -9.10 -8.44 16.33
CA SER A 58 -8.97 -9.00 14.98
C SER A 58 -8.91 -7.89 13.93
N PHE A 59 -7.99 -7.99 12.97
CA PHE A 59 -7.90 -7.05 11.85
C PHE A 59 -7.93 -7.78 10.50
N ASP A 60 -9.02 -7.63 9.75
CA ASP A 60 -9.24 -8.30 8.45
C ASP A 60 -9.79 -7.33 7.38
N VAL A 61 -9.35 -6.07 7.42
CA VAL A 61 -9.78 -5.07 6.43
C VAL A 61 -8.83 -5.11 5.23
N PRO A 62 -9.31 -5.32 3.99
CA PRO A 62 -8.47 -5.27 2.79
C PRO A 62 -7.77 -3.92 2.64
N VAL A 63 -6.48 -3.93 2.33
CA VAL A 63 -5.65 -2.72 2.23
C VAL A 63 -5.00 -2.63 0.85
N LEU A 64 -5.11 -1.46 0.21
CA LEU A 64 -4.37 -1.13 -1.01
C LEU A 64 -3.46 0.07 -0.80
N HIS A 65 -2.26 0.00 -1.36
CA HIS A 65 -1.46 1.20 -1.56
C HIS A 65 -2.04 2.00 -2.73
N ALA A 66 -1.90 3.32 -2.70
CA ALA A 66 -2.47 4.21 -3.71
C ALA A 66 -2.10 3.80 -5.15
N VAL A 67 -0.86 3.33 -5.38
CA VAL A 67 -0.42 2.86 -6.70
C VAL A 67 -1.18 1.61 -7.19
N GLN A 68 -1.50 0.66 -6.30
CA GLN A 68 -2.32 -0.51 -6.62
C GLN A 68 -3.76 -0.11 -6.88
N PHE A 69 -4.29 0.82 -6.07
CA PHE A 69 -5.63 1.32 -6.25
C PHE A 69 -5.78 2.12 -7.55
N THR A 70 -4.80 2.94 -7.90
CA THR A 70 -4.77 3.66 -9.19
C THR A 70 -4.71 2.70 -10.36
N GLU A 71 -3.86 1.68 -10.31
CA GLU A 71 -3.82 0.61 -11.32
C GLU A 71 -5.19 -0.06 -11.47
N GLN A 72 -5.83 -0.44 -10.35
CA GLN A 72 -7.15 -1.04 -10.35
C GLN A 72 -8.18 -0.13 -11.04
N LEU A 73 -8.24 1.15 -10.68
CA LEU A 73 -9.19 2.11 -11.28
C LEU A 73 -8.98 2.30 -12.78
N ILE A 74 -7.74 2.26 -13.26
CA ILE A 74 -7.41 2.32 -14.69
C ILE A 74 -7.87 1.03 -15.37
N SER A 75 -7.60 -0.14 -14.78
CA SER A 75 -8.00 -1.44 -15.34
C SER A 75 -9.53 -1.61 -15.42
N GLU A 76 -10.25 -1.03 -14.47
CA GLU A 76 -11.72 -0.99 -14.45
C GLU A 76 -12.31 0.07 -15.39
N GLY A 77 -11.48 0.87 -16.07
CA GLY A 77 -11.90 1.95 -16.96
C GLY A 77 -12.50 3.16 -16.23
N LYS A 78 -12.39 3.23 -14.90
CA LYS A 78 -12.88 4.36 -14.09
C LYS A 78 -11.98 5.58 -14.17
N VAL A 79 -10.70 5.36 -14.48
CA VAL A 79 -9.72 6.41 -14.78
C VAL A 79 -9.24 6.23 -16.21
N GLN A 80 -9.37 7.29 -17.01
CA GLN A 80 -8.92 7.32 -18.40
C GLN A 80 -8.11 8.59 -18.64
N PHE A 81 -7.00 8.45 -19.36
CA PHE A 81 -6.19 9.59 -19.76
C PHE A 81 -6.78 10.19 -21.04
N THR A 82 -7.10 11.48 -20.98
CA THR A 82 -7.71 12.21 -22.10
C THR A 82 -6.70 12.98 -22.94
N GLY A 83 -5.44 13.03 -22.51
CA GLY A 83 -4.36 13.75 -23.19
C GLY A 83 -3.07 12.93 -23.24
N GLU A 84 -2.14 13.41 -24.05
CA GLU A 84 -0.83 12.79 -24.24
C GLU A 84 0.21 13.41 -23.28
N PHE A 85 1.12 12.57 -22.79
CA PHE A 85 2.29 12.94 -22.02
C PHE A 85 3.55 12.38 -22.67
N ALA A 86 3.94 12.95 -23.81
CA ALA A 86 5.08 12.56 -24.65
C ALA A 86 6.46 12.84 -24.01
N LYS A 87 6.74 12.23 -22.85
CA LYS A 87 7.99 12.39 -22.11
C LYS A 87 8.59 11.05 -21.73
N LYS A 88 9.92 11.06 -21.63
CA LYS A 88 10.70 9.98 -21.04
C LYS A 88 10.64 10.09 -19.52
N VAL A 89 10.25 9.01 -18.86
CA VAL A 89 10.14 8.93 -17.40
C VAL A 89 10.93 7.73 -16.90
N ILE A 90 11.67 7.92 -15.82
CA ILE A 90 12.27 6.83 -15.05
C ILE A 90 11.57 6.75 -13.71
N TYR A 91 11.10 5.56 -13.34
CA TYR A 91 10.52 5.31 -12.03
C TYR A 91 11.61 4.94 -11.03
N HIS A 92 11.64 5.62 -9.89
CA HIS A 92 12.55 5.31 -8.79
C HIS A 92 11.80 4.47 -7.75
N ASP A 93 12.13 3.18 -7.67
CA ASP A 93 11.50 2.25 -6.74
C ASP A 93 11.74 2.68 -5.27
N PRO A 94 10.70 2.97 -4.49
CA PRO A 94 10.85 3.22 -3.06
C PRO A 94 11.12 1.90 -2.32
N CYS A 95 12.04 1.92 -1.35
CA CYS A 95 12.42 0.71 -0.60
C CYS A 95 11.25 0.07 0.16
N ASP A 96 10.38 0.87 0.78
CA ASP A 96 9.27 0.33 1.56
C ASP A 96 8.27 -0.44 0.69
N ILE A 97 7.72 0.19 -0.35
CA ILE A 97 6.74 -0.50 -1.21
C ILE A 97 7.38 -1.52 -2.15
N GLY A 98 8.60 -1.28 -2.62
CA GLY A 98 9.34 -2.21 -3.47
C GLY A 98 10.00 -3.33 -2.68
N ARG A 99 11.15 -3.05 -2.06
CA ARG A 99 11.98 -4.07 -1.38
C ARG A 99 11.27 -4.79 -0.24
N HIS A 100 10.49 -4.07 0.57
CA HIS A 100 9.87 -4.66 1.75
C HIS A 100 8.49 -5.26 1.46
N LEU A 101 7.77 -4.78 0.45
CA LEU A 101 6.37 -5.16 0.20
C LEU A 101 6.12 -5.75 -1.19
N GLY A 102 7.13 -5.82 -2.06
CA GLY A 102 7.08 -6.47 -3.38
C GLY A 102 6.27 -5.71 -4.46
N ILE A 103 5.87 -4.47 -4.21
CA ILE A 103 5.01 -3.67 -5.09
C ILE A 103 5.89 -2.95 -6.12
N TYR A 104 6.24 -3.65 -7.20
CA TYR A 104 7.04 -3.10 -8.31
C TYR A 104 6.22 -2.84 -9.58
N GLU A 105 5.32 -3.74 -9.94
CA GLU A 105 4.56 -3.63 -11.21
C GLU A 105 3.44 -2.59 -11.19
N PRO A 106 2.65 -2.43 -10.11
CA PRO A 106 1.55 -1.46 -10.10
C PRO A 106 1.94 -0.04 -10.53
N PRO A 107 3.00 0.61 -10.00
CA PRO A 107 3.40 1.93 -10.49
C PRO A 107 3.81 1.93 -11.97
N ARG A 108 4.40 0.85 -12.48
CA ARG A 108 4.81 0.73 -13.89
C ARG A 108 3.62 0.55 -14.81
N ASN A 109 2.62 -0.22 -14.40
CA ASN A 109 1.40 -0.42 -15.16
C ASN A 109 0.59 0.88 -15.24
N VAL A 110 0.55 1.65 -14.15
CA VAL A 110 0.00 3.02 -14.17
C VAL A 110 0.77 3.89 -15.17
N LEU A 111 2.10 3.94 -15.12
CA LEU A 111 2.89 4.78 -16.05
C LEU A 111 2.71 4.37 -17.51
N LYS A 112 2.73 3.06 -17.82
CA LYS A 112 2.55 2.54 -19.19
C LYS A 112 1.16 2.81 -19.77
N SER A 113 0.15 3.03 -18.92
CA SER A 113 -1.19 3.36 -19.37
C SER A 113 -1.36 4.82 -19.81
N ILE A 114 -0.36 5.68 -19.57
CA ILE A 114 -0.39 7.09 -19.96
C ILE A 114 0.01 7.22 -21.44
N PRO A 115 -0.86 7.77 -22.32
CA PRO A 115 -0.55 7.93 -23.74
C PRO A 115 0.70 8.78 -23.98
N GLY A 116 1.59 8.31 -24.85
CA GLY A 116 2.83 9.01 -25.23
C GLY A 116 3.99 8.88 -24.23
N LEU A 117 3.76 8.37 -23.02
CA LEU A 117 4.82 8.20 -22.03
C LEU A 117 5.78 7.09 -22.45
N GLU A 118 7.08 7.39 -22.44
CA GLU A 118 8.15 6.40 -22.63
C GLU A 118 8.77 6.06 -21.27
N LEU A 119 8.48 4.86 -20.76
CA LEU A 119 9.04 4.38 -19.50
C LEU A 119 10.44 3.80 -19.74
N ILE A 120 11.44 4.41 -19.11
CA ILE A 120 12.83 3.97 -19.11
C ILE A 120 13.14 3.38 -17.72
N GLU A 121 13.91 2.31 -17.70
CA GLU A 121 14.29 1.62 -16.46
C GLU A 121 15.80 1.66 -16.25
N PHE A 122 16.24 1.80 -15.00
CA PHE A 122 17.64 1.55 -14.66
C PHE A 122 17.97 0.05 -14.84
N PRO A 123 19.22 -0.31 -15.21
CA PRO A 123 19.63 -1.72 -15.26
C PRO A 123 19.44 -2.45 -13.92
N GLN A 124 19.59 -1.73 -12.81
CA GLN A 124 19.39 -2.22 -11.45
C GLN A 124 18.08 -1.66 -10.86
N ASN A 125 16.97 -1.92 -11.55
CA ASN A 125 15.63 -1.70 -11.00
C ASN A 125 15.22 -2.89 -10.11
N ARG A 126 14.15 -2.74 -9.33
CA ARG A 126 13.59 -3.82 -8.50
C ARG A 126 14.58 -4.46 -7.51
N LEU A 127 15.35 -3.62 -6.82
CA LEU A 127 16.27 -4.02 -5.74
C LEU A 127 15.59 -4.13 -4.39
#